data_AF-A0A8H6PH66-F1
#
_entry.id   AF-A0A8H6PH66-F1
#
_cell.length_a   1.000
_cell.length_b   1.000
_cell.length_c   1.000
_cell.angle_alpha   90.00
_cell.angle_beta   90.00
_cell.angle_gamma   90.00
#
_symmetry.space_group_name_H-M   'P 1'
#
loop_
_entity.id
_entity.type
_entity.pdbx_description
1 polymer ?
#
loop_
_entity_poly.entity_id
_entity_poly.type
_entity_poly.pdbx_seq_one_letter_code
_entity_poly.pdbx_strand_id
1 'polypeptide(L)'
;MSPKKPFMLPNEMAYARWKHAGGGSRKNTACHRSINLDNDQPRRFESFVLSPGEEKVEVETDTRIPSSSIFTFNKEDHTLGNLLRSRLLQNSHVIFAGYKVPHPLVPKFELRVQTDGEVTPKDALLAACHDLVKDLGILSREFTKEYELRKMVGATQQQQNGTAEGA
;
A
#
# COMPACT_ATOMS: atom_id res chain seq x y z
N MET A 1 -4.38 14.67 -22.37
CA MET A 1 -5.21 13.65 -21.71
C MET A 1 -6.07 12.97 -22.77
N SER A 2 -5.99 11.64 -22.93
CA SER A 2 -6.93 10.92 -23.79
C SER A 2 -8.35 11.01 -23.24
N PRO A 3 -9.38 11.19 -24.07
CA PRO A 3 -10.76 11.21 -23.60
C PRO A 3 -11.12 9.84 -23.01
N LYS A 4 -11.59 9.83 -21.75
CA LYS A 4 -12.01 8.61 -21.07
C LYS A 4 -13.25 8.04 -21.76
N LYS A 5 -13.24 6.75 -22.07
CA LYS A 5 -14.38 6.07 -22.70
C LYS A 5 -15.53 5.96 -21.70
N PRO A 6 -16.76 6.35 -22.07
CA PRO A 6 -17.92 6.19 -21.19
C PRO A 6 -18.21 4.69 -20.96
N PHE A 7 -18.43 4.31 -19.70
CA PHE A 7 -18.86 2.95 -19.36
C PHE A 7 -20.31 2.74 -19.81
N MET A 8 -20.54 1.78 -20.72
CA MET A 8 -21.89 1.43 -21.16
C MET A 8 -22.52 0.45 -20.16
N LEU A 9 -23.71 0.78 -19.67
CA LEU A 9 -24.50 -0.13 -18.85
C LEU A 9 -24.88 -1.40 -19.64
N PRO A 10 -24.89 -2.58 -19.00
CA PRO A 10 -25.49 -3.79 -19.58
C PRO A 10 -26.95 -3.57 -19.97
N ASN A 11 -27.40 -4.25 -21.03
CA ASN A 11 -28.75 -4.05 -21.60
C ASN A 11 -29.88 -4.27 -20.56
N GLU A 12 -29.71 -5.18 -19.61
CA GLU A 12 -30.68 -5.44 -18.54
C GLU A 12 -30.84 -4.26 -17.57
N MET A 13 -29.74 -3.65 -17.12
CA MET A 13 -29.78 -2.46 -16.24
C MET A 13 -30.32 -1.23 -16.96
N ALA A 14 -29.97 -1.06 -18.24
CA ALA A 14 -30.51 0.04 -19.05
C ALA A 14 -32.04 -0.09 -19.23
N TYR A 15 -32.54 -1.32 -19.37
CA TYR A 15 -33.96 -1.61 -19.55
C TYR A 15 -34.78 -1.42 -18.27
N ALA A 16 -34.26 -1.84 -17.10
CA ALA A 16 -34.92 -1.66 -15.81
C ALA A 16 -35.15 -0.16 -15.48
N ARG A 17 -34.17 0.70 -15.78
CA ARG A 17 -34.28 2.16 -15.59
C ARG A 17 -35.33 2.81 -16.50
N TRP A 18 -35.55 2.25 -17.70
CA TRP A 18 -36.59 2.73 -18.62
C TRP A 18 -38.00 2.35 -18.15
N LYS A 19 -38.18 1.13 -17.63
CA LYS A 19 -39.49 0.61 -17.18
C LYS A 19 -40.09 1.35 -15.98
N HIS A 20 -39.27 1.97 -15.13
CA HIS A 20 -39.73 2.69 -13.92
C HIS A 20 -39.85 4.22 -14.09
N ALA A 21 -39.60 4.77 -15.29
CA ALA A 21 -39.82 6.19 -15.56
C ALA A 21 -41.32 6.47 -15.75
N GLY A 22 -41.99 6.84 -14.66
CA GLY A 22 -43.39 7.25 -14.65
C GLY A 22 -43.73 8.29 -15.72
N GLY A 23 -44.91 8.14 -16.32
CA GLY A 23 -45.40 8.89 -17.47
C GLY A 23 -45.28 10.41 -17.31
N GLY A 24 -44.48 11.02 -18.16
CA GLY A 24 -44.36 12.47 -18.28
C GLY A 24 -43.59 12.81 -19.55
N SER A 25 -44.19 13.61 -20.42
CA SER A 25 -43.63 14.07 -21.70
C SER A 25 -42.27 14.75 -21.48
N ARG A 26 -41.19 14.13 -21.97
CA ARG A 26 -39.86 14.72 -22.02
C ARG A 26 -39.42 14.87 -23.47
N LYS A 27 -39.74 16.01 -24.07
CA LYS A 27 -39.01 16.48 -25.25
C LYS A 27 -37.55 16.71 -24.81
N ASN A 28 -36.61 16.02 -25.44
CA ASN A 28 -35.15 16.21 -25.33
C ASN A 28 -34.46 15.81 -24.01
N THR A 29 -34.71 14.60 -23.50
CA THR A 29 -33.68 13.92 -22.69
C THR A 29 -33.41 12.55 -23.29
N ALA A 30 -32.41 12.49 -24.17
CA ALA A 30 -31.86 11.23 -24.62
C ALA A 30 -31.54 10.37 -23.39
N CYS A 31 -31.97 9.11 -23.40
CA CYS A 31 -31.64 8.15 -22.35
C CYS A 31 -30.11 8.07 -22.20
N HIS A 32 -29.54 8.74 -21.20
CA HIS A 32 -28.11 8.67 -20.94
C HIS A 32 -27.79 7.25 -20.43
N ARG A 33 -27.33 6.39 -21.35
CA ARG A 33 -26.87 5.00 -21.11
C ARG A 33 -25.50 4.95 -20.42
N SER A 34 -24.86 6.09 -20.24
CA SER A 34 -23.57 6.26 -19.56
C SER A 34 -23.78 6.85 -18.18
N ILE A 35 -23.23 6.18 -17.16
CA ILE A 35 -23.03 6.77 -15.83
C ILE A 35 -21.66 7.45 -15.84
N ASN A 36 -21.57 8.69 -15.35
CA ASN A 36 -20.29 9.34 -15.12
C ASN A 36 -19.64 8.72 -13.87
N LEU A 37 -18.88 7.63 -14.04
CA LEU A 37 -18.12 6.99 -12.96
C LEU A 37 -16.99 7.88 -12.40
N ASP A 38 -16.72 9.03 -13.02
CA ASP A 38 -15.63 9.92 -12.62
C ASP A 38 -15.91 10.67 -11.31
N ASN A 39 -17.17 10.82 -10.90
CA ASN A 39 -17.53 11.58 -9.69
C ASN A 39 -17.38 10.77 -8.39
N ASP A 40 -17.50 9.44 -8.45
CA ASP A 40 -17.46 8.56 -7.27
C ASP A 40 -16.09 7.85 -7.11
N GLN A 41 -15.13 8.15 -7.99
CA GLN A 41 -13.78 7.59 -7.88
C GLN A 41 -12.97 8.37 -6.83
N PRO A 42 -12.46 7.72 -5.76
CA PRO A 42 -11.55 8.37 -4.84
C PRO A 42 -10.28 8.81 -5.59
N ARG A 43 -9.71 9.93 -5.17
CA ARG A 43 -8.48 10.42 -5.81
C ARG A 43 -7.33 9.48 -5.46
N ARG A 44 -6.49 9.11 -6.43
CA ARG A 44 -5.33 8.23 -6.19
C ARG A 44 -4.38 8.71 -5.09
N PHE A 45 -4.23 10.04 -4.93
CA PHE A 45 -3.33 10.57 -3.90
C PHE A 45 -3.86 10.37 -2.48
N GLU A 46 -5.17 10.20 -2.29
CA GLU A 46 -5.79 9.93 -0.98
C GLU A 46 -5.36 8.59 -0.40
N SER A 47 -4.71 7.73 -1.19
CA SER A 47 -4.14 6.45 -0.76
C SER A 47 -2.89 6.60 0.10
N PHE A 48 -2.07 7.63 -0.13
CA PHE A 48 -0.76 7.80 0.54
C PHE A 48 -0.55 9.19 1.16
N VAL A 49 -1.35 10.19 0.79
CA VAL A 49 -1.32 11.53 1.38
C VAL A 49 -2.32 11.60 2.53
N LEU A 50 -1.87 12.06 3.70
CA LEU A 50 -2.71 12.29 4.86
C LEU A 50 -3.67 13.47 4.63
N SER A 51 -4.89 13.33 5.12
CA SER A 51 -5.83 14.45 5.16
C SER A 51 -5.43 15.46 6.24
N PRO A 52 -5.80 16.75 6.10
CA PRO A 52 -5.48 17.75 7.11
C PRO A 52 -6.10 17.37 8.45
N GLY A 53 -5.26 17.21 9.48
CA GLY A 53 -5.67 16.80 10.84
C GLY A 53 -5.65 15.28 11.10
N GLU A 54 -5.28 14.46 10.11
CA GLU A 54 -5.11 13.01 10.27
C GLU A 54 -3.67 12.69 10.70
N GLU A 55 -3.51 11.98 11.81
CA GLU A 55 -2.19 11.51 12.26
C GLU A 55 -1.77 10.26 11.49
N LYS A 56 -0.45 10.06 11.32
CA LYS A 56 0.07 8.89 10.60
C LYS A 56 -0.16 7.60 11.38
N VAL A 57 -0.02 7.66 12.70
CA VAL A 57 -0.08 6.52 13.60
C VAL A 57 -0.91 6.90 14.81
N GLU A 58 -2.01 6.19 15.02
CA GLU A 58 -2.83 6.29 16.21
C GLU A 58 -2.55 5.08 17.12
N VAL A 59 -2.45 5.31 18.42
CA VAL A 59 -2.13 4.26 19.40
C VAL A 59 -3.30 4.06 20.35
N GLU A 60 -3.84 2.86 20.37
CA GLU A 60 -4.86 2.43 21.31
C GLU A 60 -4.28 1.33 22.21
N THR A 61 -4.43 1.48 23.53
CA THR A 61 -4.04 0.42 24.47
C THR A 61 -5.21 -0.56 24.63
N ASP A 62 -4.97 -1.85 24.39
CA ASP A 62 -6.03 -2.86 24.48
C ASP A 62 -6.25 -3.24 25.94
N THR A 63 -7.44 -2.98 26.45
CA THR A 63 -7.80 -3.29 27.85
C THR A 63 -8.11 -4.76 28.08
N ARG A 64 -8.31 -5.55 27.01
CA ARG A 64 -8.72 -6.96 27.11
C ARG A 64 -7.56 -7.90 27.37
N ILE A 65 -6.36 -7.55 26.91
CA ILE A 65 -5.15 -8.37 27.03
C ILE A 65 -4.05 -7.52 27.64
N PRO A 66 -3.36 -7.98 28.70
CA PRO A 66 -2.28 -7.22 29.31
C PRO A 66 -1.13 -7.02 28.32
N SER A 67 -0.42 -5.90 28.46
CA SER A 67 0.76 -5.58 27.64
C SER A 67 0.51 -5.66 26.13
N SER A 68 -0.69 -5.26 25.69
CA SER A 68 -1.10 -5.24 24.29
C SER A 68 -1.48 -3.82 23.84
N SER A 69 -1.00 -3.43 22.66
CA SER A 69 -1.38 -2.17 21.99
C SER A 69 -1.78 -2.44 20.55
N ILE A 70 -2.77 -1.68 20.08
CA ILE A 70 -3.21 -1.65 18.70
C ILE A 70 -2.73 -0.32 18.10
N PHE A 71 -1.97 -0.43 17.01
CA PHE A 71 -1.44 0.69 16.26
C PHE A 71 -2.20 0.79 14.94
N THR A 72 -2.86 1.90 14.69
CA THR A 72 -3.55 2.15 13.42
C THR A 72 -2.66 3.04 12.56
N PHE A 73 -2.24 2.51 11.41
CA PHE A 73 -1.43 3.23 10.43
C PHE A 73 -2.33 3.75 9.32
N ASN A 74 -2.41 5.06 9.20
CA ASN A 74 -3.20 5.73 8.18
C ASN A 74 -2.36 5.92 6.90
N LYS A 75 -2.99 5.76 5.75
CA LYS A 75 -2.38 5.92 4.42
C LYS A 75 -1.21 4.96 4.18
N GLU A 76 -1.34 3.74 4.65
CA GLU A 76 -0.39 2.65 4.48
C GLU A 76 -1.13 1.36 4.14
N ASP A 77 -0.41 0.41 3.55
CA ASP A 77 -0.97 -0.84 3.07
C ASP A 77 -0.19 -2.08 3.59
N HIS A 78 -0.38 -3.22 2.93
CA HIS A 78 0.27 -4.47 3.29
C HIS A 78 1.80 -4.41 3.20
N THR A 79 2.38 -3.45 2.47
CA THR A 79 3.84 -3.35 2.32
C THR A 79 4.50 -3.11 3.68
N LEU A 80 4.10 -2.04 4.37
CA LEU A 80 4.57 -1.71 5.70
C LEU A 80 4.05 -2.69 6.75
N GLY A 81 2.76 -3.06 6.67
CA GLY A 81 2.13 -3.95 7.66
C GLY A 81 2.80 -5.33 7.72
N ASN A 82 3.05 -5.97 6.57
CA ASN A 82 3.70 -7.28 6.54
C ASN A 82 5.17 -7.22 6.96
N LEU A 83 5.87 -6.14 6.57
CA LEU A 83 7.26 -5.93 6.91
C LEU A 83 7.44 -5.82 8.43
N LEU A 84 6.66 -4.94 9.07
CA LEU A 84 6.69 -4.75 10.53
C LEU A 84 6.29 -6.02 11.27
N ARG A 85 5.21 -6.69 10.86
CA ARG A 85 4.78 -7.94 11.47
C ARG A 85 5.90 -8.98 11.45
N SER A 86 6.55 -9.16 10.30
CA SER A 86 7.61 -10.16 10.14
C SER A 86 8.81 -9.86 11.03
N ARG A 87 9.20 -8.58 11.17
CA ARG A 87 10.30 -8.21 12.06
C ARG A 87 9.95 -8.36 13.53
N LEU A 88 8.74 -7.96 13.92
CA LEU A 88 8.28 -8.07 15.31
C LEU A 88 8.28 -9.51 15.81
N LEU A 89 7.85 -10.47 14.98
CA LEU A 89 7.86 -11.89 15.32
C LEU A 89 9.27 -12.50 15.49
N GLN A 90 10.33 -11.80 15.05
CA GLN A 90 11.71 -12.22 15.29
C GLN A 90 12.22 -11.84 16.68
N ASN A 91 11.56 -10.90 17.36
CA ASN A 91 11.95 -10.46 18.70
C ASN A 91 11.41 -11.43 19.76
N SER A 92 12.27 -11.94 20.65
CA SER A 92 11.89 -12.89 21.72
C SER A 92 10.91 -12.30 22.74
N HIS A 93 10.91 -10.98 22.93
CA HIS A 93 10.02 -10.30 23.88
C HIS A 93 8.59 -10.08 23.34
N VAL A 94 8.37 -10.34 22.05
CA VAL A 94 7.06 -10.20 21.40
C VAL A 94 6.36 -11.56 21.41
N ILE A 95 5.26 -11.65 22.13
CA ILE A 95 4.43 -12.86 22.20
C ILE A 95 3.54 -12.97 20.97
N PHE A 96 2.97 -11.83 20.54
CA PHE A 96 2.06 -11.80 19.41
C PHE A 96 2.25 -10.53 18.59
N ALA A 97 2.33 -10.70 17.27
CA ALA A 97 2.25 -9.61 16.32
C ALA A 97 1.40 -10.03 15.11
N GLY A 98 0.36 -9.24 14.84
CA GLY A 98 -0.54 -9.48 13.72
C GLY A 98 -1.07 -8.17 13.17
N TYR A 99 -1.20 -8.08 11.86
CA TYR A 99 -1.82 -6.93 11.20
C TYR A 99 -3.02 -7.37 10.37
N LYS A 100 -3.97 -6.46 10.18
CA LYS A 100 -5.10 -6.64 9.25
C LYS A 100 -5.42 -5.31 8.58
N VAL A 101 -5.92 -5.40 7.35
CA VAL A 101 -6.57 -4.28 6.66
C VAL A 101 -8.07 -4.45 6.86
N PRO A 102 -8.76 -3.54 7.57
CA PRO A 102 -10.18 -3.72 7.91
C PRO A 102 -11.06 -3.69 6.65
N HIS A 103 -10.71 -2.88 5.65
CA HIS A 103 -11.41 -2.81 4.39
C HIS A 103 -10.49 -2.35 3.25
N PRO A 104 -10.50 -2.99 2.07
CA PRO A 104 -9.55 -2.68 0.97
C PRO A 104 -9.73 -1.27 0.37
N LEU A 105 -10.92 -0.68 0.45
CA LEU A 105 -11.16 0.69 -0.05
C LEU A 105 -10.57 1.79 0.83
N VAL A 106 -10.23 1.48 2.09
CA VAL A 106 -9.66 2.46 3.01
C VAL A 106 -8.18 2.11 3.22
N PRO A 107 -7.25 2.98 2.82
CA PRO A 107 -5.81 2.75 2.93
C PRO A 107 -5.37 2.92 4.39
N LYS A 108 -5.71 1.95 5.24
CA LYS A 108 -5.24 1.88 6.63
C LYS A 108 -5.09 0.44 7.05
N PHE A 109 -4.18 0.18 7.97
CA PHE A 109 -4.06 -1.13 8.61
C PHE A 109 -3.94 -1.01 10.12
N GLU A 110 -4.45 -2.02 10.82
CA GLU A 110 -4.36 -2.15 12.28
C GLU A 110 -3.31 -3.21 12.59
N LEU A 111 -2.30 -2.85 13.38
CA LEU A 111 -1.25 -3.72 13.87
C LEU A 111 -1.42 -3.92 15.37
N ARG A 112 -1.64 -5.16 15.79
CA ARG A 112 -1.70 -5.54 17.19
C ARG A 112 -0.38 -6.15 17.61
N VAL A 113 0.20 -5.63 18.70
CA VAL A 113 1.44 -6.12 19.29
C VAL A 113 1.20 -6.43 20.77
N GLN A 114 1.61 -7.62 21.18
CA GLN A 114 1.60 -8.07 22.57
C GLN A 114 3.02 -8.47 22.98
N THR A 115 3.46 -7.98 24.12
CA THR A 115 4.78 -8.29 24.69
C THR A 115 4.65 -9.06 26.01
N ASP A 116 5.77 -9.57 26.49
CA ASP A 116 5.95 -10.25 27.79
C ASP A 116 5.76 -9.33 29.01
N GLY A 117 5.80 -8.01 28.81
CA GLY A 117 5.69 -7.00 29.86
C GLY A 117 7.04 -6.48 30.36
N GLU A 118 8.17 -7.06 29.94
CA GLU A 118 9.49 -6.48 30.16
C GLU A 118 9.71 -5.28 29.23
N VAL A 119 9.27 -5.42 27.99
CA VAL A 119 9.34 -4.37 26.96
C VAL A 119 7.93 -3.86 26.66
N THR A 120 7.76 -2.54 26.53
CA THR A 120 6.46 -1.99 26.11
C THR A 120 6.21 -2.30 24.62
N PRO A 121 4.96 -2.53 24.19
CA PRO A 121 4.66 -2.77 22.77
C PRO A 121 5.15 -1.65 21.84
N LYS A 122 5.17 -0.41 22.35
CA LYS A 122 5.68 0.77 21.64
C LYS A 122 7.19 0.66 21.42
N ASP A 123 7.95 0.31 22.46
CA ASP A 123 9.40 0.18 22.36
C ASP A 123 9.81 -1.00 21.47
N ALA A 124 9.08 -2.12 21.56
CA ALA A 124 9.28 -3.26 20.68
C ALA A 124 9.07 -2.88 19.20
N LEU A 125 8.05 -2.07 18.90
CA LEU A 125 7.79 -1.54 17.56
C LEU A 125 8.91 -0.60 17.08
N LEU A 126 9.36 0.32 17.93
CA LEU A 126 10.48 1.21 17.59
C LEU A 126 11.77 0.44 17.31
N ALA A 127 12.09 -0.54 18.15
CA ALA A 127 13.24 -1.41 17.95
C ALA A 127 13.17 -2.16 16.60
N ALA A 128 12.00 -2.72 16.27
CA ALA A 128 11.78 -3.37 14.99
C ALA A 128 11.96 -2.42 13.80
N CYS A 129 11.46 -1.18 13.89
CA CYS A 129 11.67 -0.16 12.86
C CYS A 129 13.16 0.18 12.67
N HIS A 130 13.89 0.40 13.76
CA HIS A 130 15.33 0.71 13.69
C HIS A 130 16.13 -0.42 13.06
N ASP A 131 15.79 -1.65 13.37
CA ASP A 131 16.45 -2.81 12.79
C ASP A 131 16.15 -2.98 11.31
N LEU A 132 14.90 -2.78 10.88
CA LEU A 132 14.55 -2.80 9.46
C LEU A 132 15.32 -1.75 8.66
N VAL A 133 15.48 -0.54 9.21
CA VAL A 133 16.28 0.52 8.57
C VAL A 133 17.74 0.10 8.43
N LYS A 134 18.32 -0.55 9.44
CA LYS A 134 19.70 -1.09 9.38
C LYS A 134 19.82 -2.18 8.32
N ASP A 135 18.89 -3.14 8.30
CA ASP A 135 18.90 -4.27 7.37
C ASP A 135 18.79 -3.79 5.92
N LEU A 136 17.86 -2.86 5.64
CA LEU A 136 17.73 -2.23 4.32
C LEU A 136 18.95 -1.40 3.94
N GLY A 137 19.58 -0.72 4.91
CA GLY A 137 20.82 0.02 4.70
C GLY A 137 22.02 -0.89 4.38
N ILE A 138 22.08 -2.09 4.93
CA ILE A 138 23.08 -3.11 4.56
C ILE A 138 22.79 -3.60 3.15
N LEU A 139 21.53 -4.00 2.87
CA LEU A 139 21.11 -4.47 1.55
C LEU A 139 21.44 -3.48 0.44
N SER A 140 21.12 -2.19 0.64
CA SER A 140 21.39 -1.15 -0.35
C SER A 140 22.89 -0.99 -0.64
N ARG A 141 23.75 -1.09 0.39
CA ARG A 141 25.20 -0.95 0.22
C ARG A 141 25.80 -2.14 -0.54
N GLU A 142 25.45 -3.36 -0.13
CA GLU A 142 25.93 -4.57 -0.80
C GLU A 142 25.42 -4.66 -2.24
N PHE A 143 24.16 -4.29 -2.48
CA PHE A 143 23.60 -4.23 -3.82
C PHE A 143 24.35 -3.24 -4.73
N THR A 144 24.58 -2.01 -4.27
CA THR A 144 25.30 -0.99 -5.05
C THR A 144 26.73 -1.43 -5.34
N LYS A 145 27.43 -1.99 -4.35
CA LYS A 145 28.79 -2.51 -4.49
C LYS A 145 28.87 -3.59 -5.58
N GLU A 146 28.00 -4.60 -5.52
CA GLU A 146 27.96 -5.67 -6.53
C GLU A 146 27.57 -5.15 -7.91
N TYR A 147 26.65 -4.19 -7.97
CA TYR A 147 26.23 -3.56 -9.22
C TYR A 147 27.39 -2.81 -9.90
N GLU A 148 28.17 -2.04 -9.14
CA GLU A 148 29.33 -1.30 -9.64
C GLU A 148 30.44 -2.25 -10.13
N LEU A 149 30.75 -3.30 -9.37
CA LEU A 149 31.73 -4.31 -9.76
C LEU A 149 31.35 -4.98 -11.08
N ARG A 150 30.09 -5.41 -11.23
CA ARG A 150 29.60 -6.04 -12.47
C ARG A 150 29.58 -5.10 -13.67
N LYS A 151 29.26 -3.82 -13.44
CA LYS A 151 29.28 -2.80 -14.50
C LYS A 151 30.69 -2.62 -15.07
N MET A 152 31.73 -2.63 -14.23
CA MET A 152 33.12 -2.52 -14.68
C MET A 152 33.57 -3.74 -15.51
N VAL A 153 33.19 -4.95 -15.08
CA VAL A 153 33.52 -6.21 -15.80
C VAL A 153 32.81 -6.28 -17.15
N GLY A 154 31.54 -5.86 -17.24
CA GLY A 154 30.80 -5.83 -18.50
C GLY A 154 31.39 -4.87 -19.54
N ALA A 155 31.95 -3.73 -19.10
CA ALA A 155 32.61 -2.78 -19.99
C ALA A 155 33.94 -3.32 -20.57
N THR A 156 34.69 -4.13 -19.79
CA THR A 156 35.98 -4.69 -20.25
C THR A 156 35.80 -5.77 -21.32
N GLN A 157 34.72 -6.56 -21.25
CA GLN A 157 34.42 -7.58 -22.27
C GLN A 157 34.04 -6.99 -23.64
N GLN A 158 33.40 -5.81 -23.67
CA GLN A 158 33.08 -5.13 -24.94
C GLN A 158 34.33 -4.56 -25.64
N GLN A 159 35.36 -4.18 -24.90
CA GLN A 159 36.60 -3.66 -25.47
C GLN A 159 37.50 -4.75 -26.09
N GLN A 160 37.50 -5.96 -25.51
CA GLN A 160 38.23 -7.11 -26.06
C GLN A 160 37.56 -7.70 -27.31
N ASN A 161 36.22 -7.70 -27.40
CA ASN A 161 35.52 -8.14 -28.61
C ASN A 161 35.61 -7.15 -29.77
N GLY A 162 35.87 -5.86 -29.52
CA GLY A 162 36.05 -4.85 -30.57
C GLY A 162 37.44 -4.83 -31.22
N THR A 163 38.43 -5.54 -30.66
CA THR A 163 39.82 -5.56 -31.18
C THR A 163 40.16 -6.79 -32.01
N ALA A 164 39.27 -7.80 -32.07
CA ALA A 164 39.51 -9.07 -32.78
C ALA A 164 39.04 -9.08 -34.25
N GLU A 165 38.25 -8.11 -34.73
CA GLU A 165 37.78 -8.05 -36.13
C GLU A 165 38.60 -7.12 -37.05
N GLY A 166 39.79 -6.67 -36.61
CA GLY A 166 40.58 -5.64 -37.31
C GLY A 166 42.02 -5.99 -37.69
N ALA A 167 42.39 -7.28 -37.78
CA ALA A 167 43.73 -7.73 -38.19
C ALA A 167 43.67 -8.73 -39.35
#